data_AF-A0A1F5YHC5-F1
#
_entry.id   AF-A0A1F5YHC5-F1
#
_cell.length_a   1.000
_cell.length_b   1.000
_cell.length_c   1.000
_cell.angle_alpha   90.00
_cell.angle_beta   90.00
_cell.angle_gamma   90.00
#
_symmetry.space_group_name_H-M   'P 1'
#
loop_
_entity.id
_entity.type
_entity.pdbx_description
1 polymer ?
#
loop_
_entity_poly.entity_id
_entity_poly.type
_entity_poly.pdbx_seq_one_letter_code
_entity_poly.pdbx_strand_id
1 'polypeptide(L)'
;MPYIAIDERKKLDILIDRLADQIVSQAKKSDNQGAFAGLLNYTCTNLALKIIKKQFGKMRYWLIAITVGTFQTVAGEFYRRVGIPYENKQIENKGDLKLYHDFSEQIKKTK
;
A
#
# COMPACT_ATOMS: atom_id res chain seq x y z
N MET A 1 -5.63 7.93 0.65
CA MET A 1 -4.94 8.93 -0.22
C MET A 1 -5.71 10.25 -0.20
N PRO A 2 -5.06 11.41 -0.25
CA PRO A 2 -5.70 12.72 -0.14
C PRO A 2 -6.54 13.12 -1.36
N TYR A 3 -6.49 12.37 -2.46
CA TYR A 3 -7.06 12.76 -3.75
C TYR A 3 -8.54 12.41 -3.97
N ILE A 4 -9.16 11.65 -3.07
CA ILE A 4 -10.59 11.29 -3.14
C ILE A 4 -11.34 12.18 -2.16
N ALA A 5 -12.51 12.72 -2.53
CA ALA A 5 -13.31 13.58 -1.65
C ALA A 5 -13.76 12.81 -0.39
N ILE A 6 -13.87 13.49 0.75
CA ILE A 6 -14.22 12.84 2.03
C ILE A 6 -15.55 12.09 1.94
N ASP A 7 -16.56 12.67 1.29
CA ASP A 7 -17.87 12.03 1.19
C ASP A 7 -17.90 10.83 0.24
N GLU A 8 -17.00 10.80 -0.75
CA GLU A 8 -16.80 9.61 -1.57
C GLU A 8 -16.11 8.49 -0.79
N ARG A 9 -15.17 8.85 0.11
CA ARG A 9 -14.52 7.86 1.00
C ARG A 9 -15.55 7.18 1.89
N LYS A 10 -16.42 7.93 2.57
CA LYS A 10 -17.43 7.36 3.48
C LYS A 10 -18.30 6.27 2.83
N LYS A 11 -18.66 6.44 1.56
CA LYS A 11 -19.44 5.45 0.80
C LYS A 11 -18.66 4.16 0.56
N LEU A 12 -17.34 4.27 0.38
CA LEU A 12 -16.44 3.14 0.17
C LEU A 12 -15.99 2.51 1.50
N ASP A 13 -15.78 3.32 2.55
CA ASP A 13 -15.22 2.90 3.84
C ASP A 13 -16.06 1.76 4.46
N ILE A 14 -17.40 1.86 4.43
CA ILE A 14 -18.29 0.79 4.93
C ILE A 14 -18.05 -0.55 4.20
N LEU A 15 -17.78 -0.51 2.89
CA LEU A 15 -17.50 -1.71 2.10
C LEU A 15 -16.09 -2.23 2.33
N ILE A 16 -15.13 -1.32 2.53
CA ILE A 16 -13.73 -1.62 2.83
C ILE A 16 -13.64 -2.30 4.19
N ASP A 17 -14.32 -1.78 5.21
CA ASP A 17 -14.34 -2.35 6.57
C ASP A 17 -14.86 -3.79 6.54
N ARG A 18 -16.00 -4.02 5.87
CA ARG A 18 -16.56 -5.36 5.70
C ARG A 18 -15.60 -6.31 5.00
N LEU A 19 -14.91 -5.85 3.96
CA LEU A 19 -13.95 -6.67 3.24
C LEU A 19 -12.71 -6.98 4.08
N ALA A 20 -12.23 -6.01 4.86
CA ALA A 20 -11.11 -6.16 5.78
C ALA A 20 -11.45 -7.21 6.87
N ASP A 21 -12.63 -7.11 7.47
CA ASP A 21 -13.11 -8.08 8.49
C ASP A 21 -13.12 -9.50 7.93
N GLN A 22 -13.58 -9.69 6.68
CA GLN A 22 -13.58 -11.00 6.03
C GLN A 22 -12.16 -11.52 5.77
N ILE A 23 -11.25 -10.66 5.27
CA ILE A 23 -9.85 -11.05 5.06
C ILE A 23 -9.21 -11.47 6.39
N VAL A 24 -9.39 -10.69 7.45
CA VAL A 24 -8.83 -10.96 8.78
C VAL A 24 -9.42 -12.25 9.35
N SER A 25 -10.74 -12.43 9.28
CA SER A 25 -11.43 -13.64 9.73
C SER A 25 -10.90 -14.88 9.01
N GLN A 26 -10.70 -14.80 7.70
CA GLN A 26 -10.17 -15.91 6.91
C GLN A 26 -8.68 -16.16 7.19
N ALA A 27 -7.87 -15.11 7.37
CA ALA A 27 -6.45 -15.23 7.69
C ALA A 27 -6.24 -15.92 9.05
N LYS A 28 -7.07 -15.59 10.05
CA LYS A 28 -7.01 -16.19 11.41
C LYS A 28 -7.32 -17.69 11.46
N LYS A 29 -7.89 -18.27 10.40
CA LYS A 29 -8.10 -19.72 10.29
C LYS A 29 -6.83 -20.47 9.89
N SER A 30 -5.77 -19.75 9.50
CA SER A 30 -4.47 -20.32 9.17
C SER A 30 -3.51 -20.16 10.35
N ASP A 31 -2.67 -21.16 10.59
CA ASP A 31 -1.58 -21.08 11.58
C ASP A 31 -0.42 -20.17 11.13
N ASN A 32 -0.46 -19.63 9.91
CA ASN A 32 0.55 -18.73 9.37
C ASN A 32 0.16 -17.25 9.62
N GLN A 33 0.93 -16.55 10.45
CA GLN A 33 0.74 -15.11 10.72
C GLN A 33 0.80 -14.23 9.45
N GLY A 34 1.46 -14.69 8.38
CA GLY A 34 1.52 -14.02 7.09
C GLY A 34 0.36 -14.36 6.13
N ALA A 35 -0.60 -15.20 6.51
CA ALA A 35 -1.68 -15.66 5.62
C ALA A 35 -2.53 -14.51 5.04
N PHE A 36 -2.66 -13.41 5.78
CA PHE A 36 -3.39 -12.22 5.31
C PHE A 36 -2.78 -11.64 4.02
N ALA A 37 -1.47 -11.76 3.80
CA ALA A 37 -0.81 -11.19 2.63
C ALA A 37 -1.28 -11.83 1.33
N GLY A 38 -1.46 -13.16 1.33
CA GLY A 38 -2.00 -13.89 0.18
C GLY A 38 -3.46 -13.51 -0.11
N LEU A 39 -4.29 -13.42 0.94
CA LEU A 39 -5.70 -13.03 0.84
C LEU A 39 -5.86 -11.58 0.36
N LEU A 40 -5.02 -10.66 0.87
CA LEU A 40 -5.01 -9.27 0.44
C LEU A 40 -4.60 -9.16 -1.03
N ASN A 41 -3.54 -9.87 -1.44
CA ASN A 41 -3.09 -9.89 -2.83
C ASN A 41 -4.18 -10.43 -3.78
N TYR A 42 -4.80 -11.55 -3.42
CA TYR A 42 -5.92 -12.12 -4.18
C TYR A 42 -7.08 -11.13 -4.30
N THR A 43 -7.45 -10.48 -3.19
CA THR A 43 -8.55 -9.52 -3.13
C THR A 43 -8.28 -8.30 -4.00
N CYS A 44 -7.13 -7.66 -3.86
CA CYS A 44 -6.76 -6.48 -4.64
C CYS A 44 -6.72 -6.80 -6.14
N THR A 45 -6.12 -7.93 -6.52
CA THR A 45 -6.06 -8.38 -7.91
C THR A 45 -7.45 -8.59 -8.49
N ASN A 46 -8.31 -9.34 -7.80
CA ASN A 46 -9.67 -9.60 -8.27
C ASN A 46 -10.54 -8.33 -8.32
N LEU A 47 -10.39 -7.43 -7.33
CA LEU A 47 -11.11 -6.17 -7.31
C LEU A 47 -10.76 -5.33 -8.54
N ALA A 48 -9.47 -5.16 -8.83
CA ALA A 48 -9.02 -4.42 -10.01
C ALA A 48 -9.53 -5.05 -11.32
N LEU A 49 -9.44 -6.38 -11.47
CA LEU A 49 -9.95 -7.07 -12.65
C LEU A 49 -11.47 -6.89 -12.81
N LYS A 50 -12.23 -6.96 -11.72
CA LYS A 50 -13.69 -6.74 -11.72
C LYS A 50 -14.05 -5.30 -12.08
N ILE A 51 -13.31 -4.31 -11.56
CA ILE A 51 -13.48 -2.90 -11.91
C ILE A 51 -13.21 -2.70 -13.40
N ILE A 52 -12.09 -3.21 -13.91
CA ILE A 52 -11.73 -3.11 -15.32
C ILE A 52 -12.80 -3.74 -16.22
N LYS A 53 -13.26 -4.95 -15.88
CA LYS A 53 -14.32 -5.63 -16.62
C LYS A 53 -15.63 -4.84 -16.63
N LYS A 54 -16.04 -4.29 -15.48
CA LYS A 54 -17.27 -3.49 -15.36
C LYS A 54 -17.20 -2.16 -16.10
N GLN A 55 -16.05 -1.49 -16.05
CA GLN A 55 -15.88 -0.17 -16.63
C GLN A 55 -15.59 -0.20 -18.14
N PHE A 56 -14.80 -1.17 -18.61
CA PHE A 56 -14.27 -1.18 -19.97
C PHE A 56 -14.68 -2.41 -20.81
N GLY A 57 -15.27 -3.44 -20.19
CA GLY A 57 -15.74 -4.66 -20.86
C GLY A 57 -14.64 -5.61 -21.35
N LYS A 58 -13.44 -5.11 -21.66
CA LYS A 58 -12.30 -5.88 -22.15
C LYS A 58 -10.97 -5.35 -21.65
N MET A 59 -9.98 -6.24 -21.52
CA MET A 59 -8.61 -5.88 -21.15
C MET A 59 -7.89 -5.20 -22.32
N ARG A 60 -7.08 -4.20 -22.02
CA ARG A 60 -6.17 -3.52 -22.96
C ARG A 60 -4.84 -3.28 -22.26
N TYR A 61 -3.73 -3.24 -23.00
CA TYR A 61 -2.40 -3.12 -22.40
C TYR A 61 -2.23 -1.88 -21.50
N TRP A 62 -2.76 -0.72 -21.93
CA TRP A 62 -2.69 0.50 -21.12
C TRP A 62 -3.44 0.39 -19.77
N LEU A 63 -4.46 -0.47 -19.68
CA LEU A 63 -5.16 -0.77 -18.42
C LEU A 63 -4.27 -1.57 -17.47
N ILE A 64 -3.41 -2.44 -17.99
CA ILE A 64 -2.42 -3.17 -17.19
C ILE A 64 -1.40 -2.16 -16.65
N ALA A 65 -0.85 -1.31 -17.51
CA ALA A 65 0.16 -0.32 -17.13
C ALA A 65 -0.35 0.64 -16.03
N ILE A 66 -1.55 1.22 -16.21
CA ILE A 66 -2.12 2.14 -15.21
C ILE A 66 -2.47 1.44 -13.89
N THR A 67 -2.93 0.19 -13.95
CA THR A 67 -3.26 -0.59 -12.75
C THR A 67 -2.00 -0.95 -11.96
N VAL A 68 -0.93 -1.37 -12.66
CA VAL A 68 0.37 -1.64 -12.03
C VAL A 68 0.94 -0.38 -11.39
N GLY A 69 0.94 0.75 -12.10
CA GLY A 69 1.39 2.03 -11.54
C GLY A 69 0.57 2.47 -10.33
N THR A 70 -0.74 2.18 -10.33
CA THR A 70 -1.61 2.44 -9.18
C THR A 70 -1.19 1.59 -7.97
N PHE A 71 -0.95 0.28 -8.15
CA PHE A 71 -0.49 -0.57 -7.04
C PHE A 71 0.91 -0.23 -6.55
N GLN A 72 1.83 0.17 -7.43
CA GLN A 72 3.13 0.70 -7.03
C GLN A 72 2.98 1.96 -6.18
N THR A 73 2.05 2.86 -6.54
CA THR A 73 1.73 4.05 -5.75
C THR A 73 1.18 3.68 -4.37
N VAL A 74 0.29 2.69 -4.30
CA VAL A 74 -0.25 2.18 -3.02
C VAL A 74 0.88 1.63 -2.13
N ALA A 75 1.77 0.82 -2.67
CA ALA A 75 2.91 0.28 -1.94
C ALA A 75 3.87 1.40 -1.46
N GLY A 76 4.18 2.36 -2.33
CA GLY A 76 5.01 3.50 -2.00
C GLY A 76 4.41 4.39 -0.90
N GLU A 77 3.11 4.65 -0.93
CA GLU A 77 2.43 5.39 0.14
C GLU A 77 2.43 4.64 1.46
N PHE A 78 2.27 3.32 1.44
CA PHE A 78 2.35 2.50 2.65
C PHE A 78 3.74 2.61 3.28
N TYR A 79 4.80 2.42 2.51
CA TYR A 79 6.16 2.56 3.01
C TYR A 79 6.46 3.99 3.49
N ARG A 80 6.08 5.01 2.72
CA ARG A 80 6.34 6.41 3.05
C ARG A 80 5.61 6.89 4.31
N ARG A 81 4.36 6.46 4.53
CA ARG A 81 3.52 6.95 5.63
C ARG A 81 3.51 6.05 6.86
N VAL A 82 3.88 4.77 6.70
CA VAL A 82 3.87 3.78 7.80
C VAL A 82 5.26 3.24 8.07
N GLY A 83 5.99 2.85 7.02
CA GLY A 83 7.36 2.33 7.11
C GLY A 83 8.37 3.35 7.63
N ILE A 84 8.48 4.52 6.98
CA ILE A 84 9.43 5.57 7.36
C ILE A 84 9.27 6.01 8.83
N PRO A 85 8.07 6.30 9.36
CA PRO A 85 7.93 6.63 10.78
C PRO A 85 8.41 5.52 11.72
N TYR A 86 8.19 4.26 11.37
CA TYR A 86 8.69 3.13 12.13
C TYR A 86 10.22 3.04 12.08
N GLU A 87 10.82 3.21 10.90
CA GLU A 87 12.29 3.21 10.71
C GLU A 87 12.96 4.38 11.41
N ASN A 88 12.41 5.60 11.33
CA ASN A 88 12.91 6.77 12.06
C ASN A 88 12.97 6.49 13.56
N LYS A 89 11.93 5.87 14.13
CA LYS A 89 11.93 5.46 15.53
C LYS A 89 13.02 4.41 15.81
N GLN A 90 13.30 3.48 14.90
CA GLN A 90 14.39 2.52 15.08
C GLN A 90 15.76 3.20 15.02
N ILE A 91 15.94 4.17 14.12
CA ILE A 91 17.16 4.97 13.98
C ILE A 91 17.42 5.78 15.26
N GLU A 92 16.40 6.43 15.84
CA GLU A 92 16.53 7.15 17.11
C GLU A 92 16.99 6.22 18.25
N ASN A 93 16.51 4.96 18.26
CA ASN A 93 16.82 4.00 19.32
C ASN A 93 18.15 3.27 19.14
N LYS A 94 18.58 3.01 17.90
CA LYS A 94 19.70 2.12 17.58
C LYS A 94 20.84 2.79 16.80
N GLY A 95 20.65 4.05 16.40
CA GLY A 95 21.50 4.72 15.43
C GLY A 95 21.18 4.31 13.98
N ASP A 96 21.69 5.08 13.03
CA ASP A 96 21.62 4.80 11.60
C ASP A 96 22.99 4.36 11.05
N LEU A 97 23.05 3.96 9.78
CA LEU A 97 24.29 3.66 9.08
C LEU A 97 25.14 4.92 8.91
N LYS A 98 26.41 4.82 9.30
CA LYS A 98 27.38 5.93 9.21
C LYS A 98 27.44 6.58 7.81
N LEU A 99 27.43 5.77 6.75
CA LEU A 99 27.49 6.30 5.39
C LEU A 99 26.26 7.13 5.00
N TYR A 100 25.07 6.83 5.52
CA TYR A 100 23.89 7.67 5.31
C TYR A 100 24.04 9.03 5.97
N HIS A 101 24.61 9.07 7.18
CA HIS A 101 24.98 10.33 7.82
C HIS A 101 26.01 11.11 7.00
N ASP A 102 27.10 10.46 6.57
CA ASP A 102 28.16 11.11 5.80
C ASP A 102 27.65 11.70 4.48
N PHE A 103 26.79 10.96 3.75
CA PHE A 103 26.16 11.47 2.54
C PHE A 103 25.16 12.59 2.82
N SER A 104 24.36 12.49 3.90
CA SER A 104 23.43 13.55 4.30
C SER A 104 24.16 14.88 4.57
N GLU A 105 25.30 14.81 5.28
CA GLU A 105 26.13 15.98 5.57
C GLU A 105 26.79 16.56 4.31
N GLN A 106 27.23 15.73 3.36
CA GLN A 106 27.73 16.21 2.07
C GLN A 106 26.64 16.97 1.30
N ILE A 107 25.44 16.40 1.20
CA ILE A 107 24.31 17.02 0.49
C ILE A 107 23.95 18.39 1.10
N LYS A 108 23.94 18.52 2.43
CA LYS A 108 23.65 19.80 3.11
C LYS A 108 24.71 20.88 2.86
N LYS A 109 25.96 20.48 2.66
CA LYS A 109 27.10 21.40 2.42
C LYS A 109 27.19 21.90 0.98
N THR A 110 26.48 21.29 0.03
CA THR A 110 26.48 21.69 -1.40
C THR A 110 25.50 22.84 -1.69
N LYS A 111 25.30 23.76 -0.74
CA LYS A 111 24.58 25.04 -0.96
C LYS A 111 25.58 26.18 -1.00
#